data_AF-A0AB37B138-F1
#
_entry.id   AF-A0AB37B138-F1
#
_cell.length_a   1.000
_cell.length_b   1.000
_cell.length_c   1.000
_cell.angle_alpha   90.00
_cell.angle_beta   90.00
_cell.angle_gamma   90.00
#
_symmetry.space_group_name_H-M   'P 1'
#
loop_
_entity.id
_entity.type
_entity.pdbx_description
1 polymer ?
#
loop_
_entity_poly.entity_id
_entity_poly.type
_entity_poly.pdbx_seq_one_letter_code
_entity_poly.pdbx_strand_id
1 'polypeptide(L)'
;MLTEACRSGNATTQAPVVRVVEVSDDHLLVRWVEPGKCHYGEQKWRLGVASRNGYCVLSNRRIGRGEPAYRPTGRPRPRNYVAMIAVTAIEALYMAVARQID
;
A
#
# COMPACT_ATOMS: atom_id res chain seq x y z
N MET A 1 -4.78 12.94 33.38
CA MET A 1 -6.23 12.69 33.34
C MET A 1 -6.62 12.40 31.90
N LEU A 2 -7.12 11.17 31.71
CA LEU A 2 -7.93 10.61 30.63
C LEU A 2 -7.44 10.74 29.17
N THR A 3 -6.70 9.70 28.77
CA THR A 3 -6.70 9.12 27.42
C THR A 3 -8.15 8.82 27.02
N GLU A 4 -8.75 9.66 26.18
CA GLU A 4 -10.02 9.31 25.54
C GLU A 4 -9.75 8.29 24.42
N ALA A 5 -9.93 7.02 24.76
CA ALA A 5 -10.15 5.98 23.77
C ALA A 5 -11.51 6.23 23.12
N CYS A 6 -11.52 6.83 21.93
CA CYS A 6 -12.72 6.85 21.09
C CYS A 6 -13.09 5.41 20.71
N ARG A 7 -14.03 4.84 21.46
CA ARG A 7 -14.81 3.66 21.06
C ARG A 7 -15.94 4.13 20.14
N SER A 8 -15.92 3.66 18.90
CA SER A 8 -17.08 3.63 18.00
C SER A 8 -16.81 2.50 17.01
N GLY A 9 -17.56 1.40 16.93
CA GLY A 9 -19.01 1.34 16.79
C GLY A 9 -19.32 1.05 15.32
N ASN A 10 -19.34 -0.24 14.92
CA ASN A 10 -19.77 -0.77 13.60
C ASN A 10 -19.49 0.08 12.34
N ALA A 11 -18.25 0.54 12.13
CA ALA A 11 -17.86 1.06 10.83
C ALA A 11 -17.49 -0.11 9.90
N THR A 12 -18.30 -0.36 8.87
CA THR A 12 -17.86 -1.15 7.72
C THR A 12 -16.51 -0.59 7.28
N THR A 13 -15.43 -1.32 7.52
CA THR A 13 -14.08 -0.80 7.24
C THR A 13 -13.95 -0.67 5.73
N GLN A 14 -14.09 0.56 5.22
CA GLN A 14 -13.88 0.84 3.82
C GLN A 14 -12.41 0.54 3.49
N ALA A 15 -12.19 -0.16 2.37
CA ALA A 15 -10.85 -0.45 1.89
C ALA A 15 -10.06 0.85 1.64
N PRO A 16 -8.73 0.84 1.85
CA PRO A 16 -7.92 2.00 1.53
C PRO A 16 -7.98 2.31 0.03
N VAL A 17 -8.03 3.60 -0.31
CA VAL A 17 -7.80 4.09 -1.65
C VAL A 17 -6.30 4.28 -1.84
N VAL A 18 -5.72 3.55 -2.78
CA VAL A 18 -4.29 3.53 -3.07
C VAL A 18 -4.05 4.00 -4.49
N ARG A 19 -3.16 4.97 -4.68
CA ARG A 19 -2.72 5.44 -6.00
C ARG A 19 -1.20 5.41 -6.07
N VAL A 20 -0.68 4.79 -7.12
CA VAL A 20 0.75 4.87 -7.46
C VAL A 20 0.93 6.17 -8.22
N VAL A 21 1.78 7.05 -7.69
CA VAL A 21 2.07 8.38 -8.25
C VAL A 21 3.31 8.30 -9.13
N GLU A 22 4.35 7.62 -8.64
CA GLU A 22 5.61 7.44 -9.37
C GLU A 22 6.11 6.01 -9.17
N VAL A 23 6.86 5.55 -10.17
CA VAL A 23 7.49 4.24 -10.18
C VAL A 23 8.96 4.41 -10.57
N SER A 24 9.83 3.71 -9.86
CA SER A 24 11.25 3.59 -10.14
C SER A 24 11.67 2.14 -9.93
N ASP A 25 12.91 1.80 -10.30
CA ASP A 25 13.41 0.42 -10.25
C ASP A 25 13.35 -0.20 -8.84
N ASP A 26 13.58 0.59 -7.79
CA ASP A 26 13.67 0.11 -6.41
C ASP A 26 12.62 0.73 -5.46
N HIS A 27 11.77 1.64 -5.94
CA HIS A 27 10.77 2.28 -5.11
C HIS A 27 9.56 2.80 -5.87
N LEU A 28 8.49 3.05 -5.12
CA LEU A 28 7.27 3.72 -5.56
C LEU A 28 7.04 4.97 -4.71
N LEU A 29 6.38 5.95 -5.31
CA LEU A 29 5.66 6.99 -4.56
C LEU A 29 4.18 6.66 -4.57
N VAL A 30 3.58 6.52 -3.39
CA VAL A 30 2.21 6.05 -3.23
C VAL A 30 1.40 7.03 -2.40
N ARG A 31 0.23 7.42 -2.90
CA ARG A 31 -0.80 8.11 -2.13
C ARG A 31 -1.73 7.09 -1.50
N TRP A 32 -1.96 7.23 -0.20
CA TRP A 32 -2.78 6.31 0.60
C TRP A 32 -3.84 7.08 1.37
N VAL A 33 -5.09 6.68 1.24
CA VAL A 33 -6.20 7.19 2.04
C VAL A 33 -6.97 6.02 2.61
N GLU A 34 -7.05 5.93 3.93
CA GLU A 34 -7.91 4.97 4.64
C GLU A 34 -9.00 5.77 5.36
N PRO A 35 -10.23 5.83 4.78
CA PRO A 35 -11.31 6.65 5.31
C PRO A 35 -11.59 6.38 6.80
N GLY A 36 -11.69 7.44 7.59
CA GLY A 36 -11.91 7.36 9.03
C GLY A 36 -10.70 6.87 9.85
N LYS A 37 -9.52 6.67 9.25
CA LYS A 37 -8.34 6.14 9.94
C LYS A 37 -7.05 6.93 9.71
N CYS A 38 -6.52 6.95 8.49
CA CYS A 38 -5.25 7.61 8.19
C CYS A 38 -5.12 8.02 6.73
N HIS A 39 -4.30 9.04 6.47
CA HIS A 39 -3.90 9.43 5.12
C HIS A 39 -2.39 9.64 5.06
N TYR A 40 -1.80 9.33 3.92
CA TYR A 40 -0.44 9.66 3.56
C TYR A 40 -0.48 10.28 2.15
N GLY A 41 -0.14 11.57 2.06
CA GLY A 41 -0.22 12.34 0.80
C GLY A 41 0.62 11.70 -0.30
N GLU A 42 1.93 11.63 -0.08
CA GLU A 42 2.89 10.90 -0.91
C GLU A 42 3.85 10.17 0.02
N GLN A 43 3.88 8.86 -0.09
CA GLN A 43 4.68 7.99 0.78
C GLN A 43 5.63 7.16 -0.08
N LYS A 44 6.91 7.12 0.30
CA LYS A 44 7.89 6.27 -0.36
C LYS A 44 7.74 4.82 0.08
N TRP A 45 7.62 3.92 -0.89
CA TRP A 45 7.56 2.47 -0.70
C TRP A 45 8.78 1.84 -1.36
N ARG A 46 9.55 1.02 -0.65
CA ARG A 46 10.77 0.40 -1.20
C ARG A 46 10.52 -1.06 -1.59
N LEU A 47 11.18 -1.47 -2.66
CA LEU A 47 11.29 -2.86 -3.05
C LEU A 47 12.09 -3.63 -1.99
N GLY A 48 11.63 -4.82 -1.70
CA GLY A 48 12.32 -5.79 -0.86
C GLY A 48 11.52 -7.08 -0.82
N VAL A 49 11.73 -7.88 0.21
CA VAL A 49 10.96 -9.11 0.41
C VAL A 49 9.80 -8.92 1.39
N ALA A 50 8.72 -9.66 1.18
CA ALA A 50 7.58 -9.73 2.08
C ALA A 50 7.99 -10.38 3.40
N SER A 51 7.88 -9.63 4.51
CA SER A 51 8.18 -10.14 5.85
C SER A 51 7.13 -11.13 6.39
N ARG A 52 5.98 -11.22 5.72
CA ARG A 52 4.82 -12.02 6.09
C ARG A 52 3.97 -12.34 4.86
N ASN A 53 3.12 -13.36 4.99
CA ASN A 53 2.06 -13.60 4.03
C ASN A 53 1.06 -12.42 4.05
N GLY A 54 0.48 -12.11 2.91
CA GLY A 54 -0.55 -11.08 2.80
C GLY A 54 -1.08 -10.97 1.38
N TYR A 55 -1.60 -9.79 1.05
CA TYR A 55 -2.21 -9.51 -0.23
C TYR A 55 -1.66 -8.21 -0.80
N CYS A 56 -1.57 -8.16 -2.13
CA CYS A 56 -1.31 -6.94 -2.86
C CYS A 56 -2.48 -5.98 -2.68
N VAL A 57 -2.23 -4.76 -2.19
CA VAL A 57 -3.31 -3.78 -1.99
C VAL A 57 -3.90 -3.23 -3.30
N LEU A 58 -3.23 -3.41 -4.44
CA LEU A 58 -3.73 -2.98 -5.75
C LEU A 58 -4.53 -4.07 -6.47
N SER A 59 -4.01 -5.30 -6.48
CA SER A 59 -4.57 -6.39 -7.29
C SER A 59 -5.29 -7.47 -6.47
N ASN A 60 -5.25 -7.38 -5.15
CA ASN A 60 -5.73 -8.42 -4.23
C ASN A 60 -5.08 -9.80 -4.43
N ARG A 61 -3.99 -9.90 -5.20
CA ARG A 61 -3.22 -11.15 -5.36
C ARG A 61 -2.54 -11.52 -4.04
N ARG A 62 -2.52 -12.80 -3.69
CA ARG A 62 -1.71 -13.31 -2.57
C ARG A 62 -0.23 -13.00 -2.79
N ILE A 63 0.43 -12.58 -1.72
CA ILE A 63 1.89 -12.40 -1.62
C ILE A 63 2.39 -13.31 -0.51
N GLY A 64 3.28 -14.24 -0.86
CA GLY A 64 3.92 -15.14 0.09
C GLY A 64 5.05 -14.46 0.86
N ARG A 65 5.32 -14.88 2.10
CA ARG A 65 6.54 -14.48 2.81
C ARG A 65 7.76 -14.84 1.98
N GLY A 66 8.71 -13.90 1.87
CA GLY A 66 9.91 -14.04 1.05
C GLY A 66 9.75 -13.57 -0.39
N GLU A 67 8.52 -13.37 -0.87
CA GLU A 67 8.25 -12.88 -2.22
C GLU A 67 8.62 -11.39 -2.36
N PRO A 68 9.13 -10.94 -3.53
CA PRO A 68 9.35 -9.52 -3.79
C PRO A 68 8.07 -8.69 -3.70
N ALA A 69 8.11 -7.61 -2.92
CA ALA A 69 7.02 -6.67 -2.77
C ALA A 69 7.53 -5.28 -2.38
N TYR A 70 6.85 -4.25 -2.88
CA TYR A 70 7.03 -2.89 -2.39
C TYR A 70 6.32 -2.73 -1.05
N ARG A 71 6.99 -2.09 -0.09
CA ARG A 71 6.48 -1.87 1.27
C ARG A 71 6.69 -0.43 1.72
N PRO A 72 5.75 0.16 2.48
CA PRO A 72 5.88 1.54 2.96
C PRO A 72 7.12 1.69 3.84
N THR A 73 7.79 2.82 3.67
CA THR A 73 8.90 3.23 4.52
C THR A 73 8.52 4.46 5.32
N GLY A 74 9.20 4.68 6.45
CA GLY A 74 8.95 5.82 7.31
C GLY A 74 9.42 5.58 8.75
N ARG A 75 9.79 6.66 9.42
CA ARG A 75 10.08 6.70 10.85
C ARG A 75 9.29 7.85 11.48
N PRO A 76 8.45 7.61 12.51
CA PRO A 76 8.15 6.31 13.12
C PRO A 76 7.48 5.34 12.13
N ARG A 77 7.42 4.04 12.49
CA ARG A 77 6.81 3.00 11.65
C ARG A 77 5.37 3.40 11.29
N PRO A 78 5.01 3.50 9.99
CA PRO A 78 3.71 4.00 9.58
C PRO A 78 2.60 3.01 9.90
N ARG A 79 1.34 3.44 10.04
CA ARG A 79 0.21 2.55 10.40
C ARG A 79 -0.06 1.48 9.34
N ASN A 80 0.14 1.83 8.07
CA ASN A 80 -0.02 0.92 6.94
C ASN A 80 1.21 -0.01 6.73
N TYR A 81 2.12 -0.16 7.71
CA TYR A 81 3.38 -0.89 7.53
C TYR A 81 3.27 -2.35 7.05
N VAL A 82 2.10 -2.97 7.22
CA VAL A 82 1.83 -4.35 6.78
C VAL A 82 1.39 -4.43 5.33
N ALA A 83 1.03 -3.30 4.72
CA ALA A 83 0.57 -3.24 3.36
C ALA A 83 1.72 -3.55 2.39
N MET A 84 1.37 -4.23 1.29
CA MET A 84 2.31 -4.70 0.29
C MET A 84 1.73 -4.46 -1.09
N ILE A 85 2.59 -4.10 -2.05
CA ILE A 85 2.25 -4.06 -3.47
C ILE A 85 3.15 -5.08 -4.18
N ALA A 86 2.53 -6.04 -4.85
CA ALA A 86 3.24 -7.04 -5.65
C ALA A 86 3.95 -6.38 -6.83
N VAL A 87 5.16 -6.83 -7.16
CA VAL A 87 5.89 -6.37 -8.35
C VAL A 87 5.05 -6.58 -9.62
N THR A 88 4.43 -7.76 -9.75
CA THR A 88 3.55 -8.08 -10.88
C THR A 88 2.32 -7.18 -11.02
N ALA A 89 1.88 -6.53 -9.94
CA ALA A 89 0.78 -5.55 -10.04
C ALA A 89 1.25 -4.23 -10.68
N ILE A 90 2.50 -3.83 -10.46
CA ILE A 90 3.10 -2.66 -11.10
C ILE A 90 3.42 -2.95 -12.57
N GLU A 91 3.96 -4.12 -12.88
CA GLU A 91 4.17 -4.57 -14.27
C GLU A 91 2.84 -4.56 -15.05
N ALA A 92 1.77 -5.11 -14.47
CA ALA A 92 0.45 -5.09 -15.09
C ALA A 92 -0.09 -3.66 -15.28
N LEU A 93 0.16 -2.75 -14.31
CA LEU A 93 -0.24 -1.34 -14.43
C LEU A 93 0.48 -0.66 -15.60
N TYR A 94 1.78 -0.87 -15.76
CA TYR A 94 2.53 -0.36 -16.91
C TYR A 94 1.97 -0.87 -18.24
N MET A 95 1.69 -2.18 -18.33
CA MET A 95 1.14 -2.78 -19.54
C MET A 95 -0.30 -2.29 -19.84
N ALA A 96 -1.06 -1.91 -18.81
CA ALA A 96 -2.39 -1.32 -19.00
C ALA A 96 -2.29 0.14 -19.49
N VAL A 97 -1.38 0.94 -18.94
CA VAL A 97 -1.16 2.34 -19.35
C VAL A 97 -0.60 2.41 -20.76
N ALA A 98 0.38 1.56 -21.11
CA ALA A 98 0.96 1.55 -22.45
C ALA A 98 -0.10 1.31 -23.55
N ARG A 99 -1.04 0.38 -23.31
CA ARG A 99 -2.14 0.08 -24.24
C ARG A 99 -3.18 1.20 -24.39
N GLN A 100 -3.19 2.21 -23.52
CA GLN A 100 -4.10 3.35 -23.61
C GLN A 100 -3.50 4.52 -24.39
N ILE A 101 -2.20 4.45 -24.73
CA ILE A 101 -1.48 5.47 -25.48
C ILE A 101 -1.41 5.12 -26.98
N ASP A 102 -1.65 3.85 -27.34
CA ASP A 102 -1.85 3.37 -28.71
C ASP A 102 -3.31 3.54 -29.16
#